data_AF-A0A0G2EDA1-F1
#
_entry.id   AF-A0A0G2EDA1-F1
#
_cell.length_a   1.000
_cell.length_b   1.000
_cell.length_c   1.000
_cell.angle_alpha   90.00
_cell.angle_beta   90.00
_cell.angle_gamma   90.00
#
_symmetry.space_group_name_H-M   'P 1'
#
loop_
_entity.id
_entity.type
_entity.pdbx_description
1 polymer ?
#
loop_
_entity_poly.entity_id
_entity_poly.type
_entity_poly.pdbx_seq_one_letter_code
_entity_poly.pdbx_strand_id
1 'polypeptide(L)'
;MTLALLRAPHGPSTVHFFCSSGGNAGLAAVHASHALHRPCTVVVPLSTKPFMIGRLRAAGAHDVVQVGATWAEADAHLRDVELRRAEERGETGVYVPPFDHED
;
A
#
# COMPACT_ATOMS: atom_id res chain seq x y z
N MET A 1 30.08 24.36 15.56
CA MET A 1 28.66 24.74 15.38
C MET A 1 28.40 24.85 13.88
N THR A 2 28.14 23.73 13.21
CA THR A 2 27.80 23.73 11.77
C THR A 2 26.41 23.15 11.64
N LEU A 3 25.46 24.05 11.43
CA LEU A 3 24.05 23.80 11.19
C LEU A 3 23.92 23.22 9.77
N ALA A 4 24.01 21.90 9.62
CA ALA A 4 23.63 21.23 8.39
C ALA A 4 22.10 21.09 8.39
N LEU A 5 21.47 21.85 7.50
CA LEU A 5 20.03 21.91 7.27
C LEU A 5 19.38 20.52 7.29
N LEU A 6 18.38 20.40 8.16
CA LEU A 6 17.43 19.30 8.25
C LEU A 6 16.84 19.00 6.88
N ARG A 7 17.19 17.84 6.32
CA ARG A 7 16.44 17.21 5.23
C ARG A 7 15.07 16.86 5.81
N ALA A 8 14.04 17.66 5.53
CA ALA A 8 12.66 17.23 5.75
C ALA A 8 12.47 15.95 4.90
N PRO A 9 12.33 14.74 5.48
CA PRO A 9 12.60 13.54 4.70
C PRO A 9 11.59 13.33 3.57
N HIS A 10 10.35 13.82 3.70
CA HIS A 10 9.28 13.47 2.78
C HIS A 10 8.29 14.63 2.65
N GLY A 11 8.24 15.25 1.45
CA GLY A 11 7.11 16.08 1.08
C GLY A 11 5.89 15.20 0.77
N PRO A 12 4.66 15.74 0.74
CA PRO A 12 3.48 14.96 0.38
C PRO A 12 3.65 14.23 -0.96
N SER A 13 4.51 14.73 -1.86
CA SER A 13 4.91 14.12 -3.13
C SER A 13 5.41 12.66 -3.05
N THR A 14 5.92 12.20 -1.90
CA THR A 14 6.57 10.88 -1.75
C THR A 14 5.71 9.85 -1.02
N VAL A 15 4.44 10.14 -0.74
CA VAL A 15 3.53 9.20 -0.03
C VAL A 15 3.05 8.09 -0.97
N HIS A 16 3.08 6.84 -0.47
CA HIS A 16 2.56 5.65 -1.14
C HIS A 16 1.69 4.86 -0.16
N PHE A 17 0.44 4.58 -0.55
CA PHE A 17 -0.49 3.79 0.27
C PHE A 17 -0.36 2.28 0.03
N PHE A 18 -0.54 1.48 1.08
CA PHE A 18 -0.48 0.04 1.01
C PHE A 18 -1.70 -0.57 1.71
N CYS A 19 -2.38 -1.55 1.09
CA CYS A 19 -3.52 -2.24 1.69
C CYS A 19 -3.43 -3.75 1.50
N SER A 20 -3.78 -4.54 2.51
CA SER A 20 -3.74 -6.02 2.46
C SER A 20 -5.11 -6.65 2.18
N SER A 21 -5.91 -6.07 1.27
CA SER A 21 -7.27 -6.58 0.98
C SER A 21 -7.58 -6.70 -0.50
N GLY A 22 -7.89 -7.92 -0.92
CA GLY A 22 -8.40 -8.22 -2.26
C GLY A 22 -9.89 -7.92 -2.44
N GLY A 23 -10.52 -7.19 -1.51
CA GLY A 23 -11.96 -6.94 -1.44
C GLY A 23 -12.37 -5.48 -1.64
N ASN A 24 -13.49 -5.09 -1.04
CA ASN A 24 -13.99 -3.70 -1.10
C ASN A 24 -13.05 -2.71 -0.38
N ALA A 25 -12.40 -3.13 0.71
CA ALA A 25 -11.44 -2.27 1.41
C ALA A 25 -10.25 -1.92 0.52
N GLY A 26 -9.70 -2.88 -0.23
CA GLY A 26 -8.65 -2.61 -1.22
C GLY A 26 -9.11 -1.68 -2.33
N LEU A 27 -10.34 -1.87 -2.85
CA LEU A 27 -10.90 -0.97 -3.86
C LEU A 27 -11.09 0.45 -3.31
N ALA A 28 -11.54 0.59 -2.07
CA ALA A 28 -11.69 1.89 -1.41
C ALA A 28 -10.34 2.57 -1.19
N ALA A 29 -9.33 1.83 -0.72
CA ALA A 29 -7.97 2.36 -0.53
C ALA A 29 -7.37 2.83 -1.87
N VAL A 30 -7.50 2.04 -2.92
CA VAL A 30 -7.07 2.42 -4.28
C VAL A 30 -7.80 3.68 -4.74
N HIS A 31 -9.12 3.73 -4.62
CA HIS A 31 -9.89 4.87 -5.05
C HIS A 31 -9.54 6.16 -4.30
N ALA A 32 -9.39 6.07 -2.97
CA ALA A 32 -8.97 7.20 -2.13
C ALA A 32 -7.55 7.68 -2.47
N SER A 33 -6.60 6.76 -2.66
CA SER A 33 -5.23 7.11 -3.07
C SER A 33 -5.21 7.83 -4.42
N HIS A 34 -6.02 7.35 -5.37
CA HIS A 34 -6.11 7.94 -6.70
C HIS A 34 -6.71 9.36 -6.65
N ALA A 35 -7.72 9.59 -5.82
CA ALA A 35 -8.28 10.92 -5.56
C ALA A 35 -7.25 11.90 -4.96
N LEU A 36 -6.26 11.39 -4.23
CA LEU A 36 -5.15 12.16 -3.67
C LEU A 36 -3.94 12.26 -4.61
N HIS A 37 -4.01 11.70 -5.82
CA HIS A 37 -2.90 11.58 -6.76
C HIS A 37 -1.67 10.88 -6.15
N ARG A 38 -1.91 9.80 -5.39
CA ARG A 38 -0.89 8.96 -4.76
C ARG A 38 -0.97 7.52 -5.25
N PRO A 39 0.16 6.81 -5.36
CA PRO A 39 0.15 5.39 -5.67
C PRO A 39 -0.43 4.58 -4.51
N CYS A 40 -1.09 3.47 -4.85
CA CYS A 40 -1.50 2.46 -3.89
C CYS A 40 -1.16 1.05 -4.37
N THR A 41 -0.41 0.30 -3.56
CA THR A 41 -0.11 -1.10 -3.79
C THR A 41 -0.99 -1.98 -2.91
N VAL A 42 -1.63 -2.99 -3.50
CA VAL A 42 -2.51 -3.92 -2.78
C VAL A 42 -1.88 -5.29 -2.69
N VAL A 43 -1.67 -5.80 -1.48
CA VAL A 43 -1.10 -7.13 -1.24
C VAL A 43 -2.22 -8.11 -0.90
N VAL A 44 -2.29 -9.24 -1.58
CA VAL A 44 -3.42 -10.18 -1.47
C VAL A 44 -2.93 -11.63 -1.46
N PRO A 45 -3.65 -12.57 -0.82
CA PRO A 45 -3.27 -13.98 -0.86
C PRO A 45 -3.39 -14.57 -2.26
N LEU A 46 -2.67 -15.65 -2.52
CA LEU A 46 -2.70 -16.42 -3.79
C LEU A 46 -4.10 -16.97 -4.13
N SER A 47 -4.98 -17.09 -3.15
CA SER A 47 -6.38 -17.49 -3.32
C SER A 47 -7.27 -16.38 -3.90
N THR A 48 -6.75 -15.14 -4.03
CA THR A 48 -7.50 -14.01 -4.56
C THR A 48 -7.84 -14.22 -6.04
N LYS A 49 -9.14 -14.16 -6.34
CA LYS A 49 -9.62 -14.47 -7.69
C LYS A 49 -9.05 -13.49 -8.72
N PRO A 50 -8.68 -13.95 -9.94
CA PRO A 50 -8.21 -13.08 -11.01
C PRO A 50 -9.16 -11.91 -11.33
N PHE A 51 -10.47 -12.15 -11.22
CA PHE A 51 -11.48 -11.10 -11.35
C PHE A 51 -11.26 -9.94 -10.37
N MET A 52 -10.98 -10.24 -9.10
CA MET A 52 -10.74 -9.21 -8.07
C MET A 52 -9.47 -8.42 -8.33
N ILE A 53 -8.39 -9.12 -8.71
CA ILE A 53 -7.12 -8.48 -9.10
C ILE A 53 -7.34 -7.55 -10.31
N GLY A 54 -8.12 -7.99 -11.28
CA GLY A 54 -8.53 -7.17 -12.42
C GLY A 54 -9.28 -5.91 -12.00
N ARG A 55 -10.22 -6.01 -11.05
CA ARG A 55 -10.94 -4.84 -10.50
C ARG A 55 -10.01 -3.85 -9.82
N LEU A 56 -9.07 -4.32 -9.00
CA LEU A 56 -8.09 -3.47 -8.31
C LEU A 56 -7.22 -2.69 -9.30
N ARG A 57 -6.69 -3.38 -10.32
CA ARG A 57 -5.90 -2.75 -11.38
C ARG A 57 -6.72 -1.74 -12.18
N ALA A 58 -7.94 -2.10 -12.56
CA ALA A 58 -8.85 -1.20 -13.28
C ALA A 58 -9.25 0.03 -12.45
N ALA A 59 -9.28 -0.08 -11.12
CA ALA A 59 -9.53 1.03 -10.22
C ALA A 59 -8.33 1.98 -10.06
N GLY A 60 -7.15 1.63 -10.58
CA GLY A 60 -5.95 2.46 -10.54
C GLY A 60 -4.92 2.03 -9.49
N ALA A 61 -4.95 0.77 -9.04
CA ALA A 61 -3.88 0.25 -8.19
C ALA A 61 -2.53 0.39 -8.91
N HIS A 62 -1.53 0.95 -8.22
CA HIS A 62 -0.16 1.05 -8.71
C HIS A 62 0.43 -0.35 -8.96
N ASP A 63 0.22 -1.26 -8.01
CA ASP A 63 0.51 -2.68 -8.17
C ASP A 63 -0.47 -3.55 -7.35
N VAL A 64 -0.58 -4.82 -7.73
CA VAL A 64 -1.29 -5.84 -6.96
C VAL A 64 -0.37 -7.04 -6.78
N VAL A 65 0.18 -7.18 -5.58
CA VAL A 65 1.13 -8.22 -5.20
C VAL A 65 0.38 -9.42 -4.64
N GLN A 66 0.59 -10.59 -5.22
CA GLN A 66 0.01 -11.84 -4.75
C GLN A 66 1.05 -12.65 -3.98
N VAL A 67 0.82 -12.88 -2.68
CA VAL A 67 1.76 -13.58 -1.81
C VAL A 67 1.03 -14.25 -0.65
N GLY A 68 1.53 -15.42 -0.24
CA GLY A 68 0.98 -16.18 0.87
C GLY A 68 -0.30 -16.94 0.53
N ALA A 69 -0.55 -18.02 1.28
CA ALA A 69 -1.77 -18.82 1.19
C ALA A 69 -2.93 -18.17 1.95
N THR A 70 -2.63 -17.40 2.99
CA THR A 70 -3.60 -16.77 3.89
C THR A 70 -3.52 -15.25 3.84
N TRP A 71 -4.59 -14.58 4.29
CA TRP A 71 -4.56 -13.12 4.47
C TRP A 71 -3.46 -12.69 5.44
N ALA A 72 -3.25 -13.42 6.54
CA ALA A 72 -2.22 -13.09 7.53
C ALA A 72 -0.81 -13.08 6.92
N GLU A 73 -0.50 -14.03 6.03
CA GLU A 73 0.78 -14.05 5.31
C GLU A 73 0.92 -12.88 4.34
N ALA A 74 -0.16 -12.52 3.62
CA ALA A 74 -0.17 -11.35 2.74
C ALA A 74 0.03 -10.05 3.52
N ASP A 75 -0.62 -9.92 4.68
CA ASP A 75 -0.51 -8.77 5.56
C ASP A 75 0.89 -8.64 6.19
N ALA A 76 1.47 -9.76 6.65
CA ALA A 76 2.84 -9.80 7.14
C ALA A 76 3.83 -9.38 6.04
N HIS A 77 3.69 -9.91 4.82
CA HIS A 77 4.52 -9.50 3.69
C HIS A 77 4.39 -8.00 3.38
N LEU A 78 3.19 -7.44 3.41
CA LEU A 78 2.98 -6.01 3.23
C LEU A 78 3.79 -5.21 4.26
N ARG A 79 3.61 -5.52 5.55
CA ARG A 79 4.21 -4.78 6.67
C ARG A 79 5.73 -4.93 6.70
N ASP A 80 6.22 -6.15 6.50
CA ASP A 80 7.63 -6.47 6.70
C ASP A 80 8.48 -6.26 5.44
N VAL A 81 7.88 -6.29 4.25
CA VAL A 81 8.61 -6.24 2.97
C VAL A 81 8.22 -5.01 2.15
N GLU A 82 6.95 -4.82 1.83
CA GLU A 82 6.55 -3.75 0.89
C GLU A 82 6.73 -2.35 1.47
N LEU A 83 6.44 -2.15 2.76
CA LEU A 83 6.71 -0.87 3.43
C LEU A 83 8.21 -0.56 3.47
N ARG A 84 9.06 -1.53 3.80
CA ARG A 84 10.52 -1.34 3.81
C ARG A 84 11.05 -0.99 2.43
N ARG A 85 10.55 -1.67 1.38
CA ARG A 85 10.90 -1.35 0.00
C ARG A 85 10.50 0.07 -0.39
N ALA A 86 9.37 0.57 0.11
CA ALA A 86 8.97 1.97 -0.09
C ALA A 86 9.97 2.93 0.57
N GLU A 87 10.33 2.68 1.83
CA GLU A 87 11.34 3.46 2.56
C GLU A 87 12.70 3.48 1.84
N GLU A 88 13.15 2.34 1.33
CA GLU A 88 14.39 2.22 0.54
C GLU A 88 14.36 3.04 -0.75
N ARG A 89 13.18 3.19 -1.37
CA ARG A 89 12.97 4.09 -2.53
C ARG A 89 12.84 5.57 -2.13
N GLY A 90 12.89 5.88 -0.83
CA GLY A 90 12.68 7.24 -0.31
C GLY A 90 11.22 7.66 -0.26
N GLU A 91 10.28 6.71 -0.31
CA GLU A 91 8.84 6.93 -0.17
C GLU A 91 8.42 6.87 1.30
N THR A 92 7.31 7.52 1.64
CA THR A 92 6.62 7.33 2.92
C THR A 92 5.50 6.31 2.71
N GLY A 93 5.73 5.09 3.19
CA GLY A 93 4.72 4.04 3.15
C GLY A 93 3.62 4.26 4.19
N VAL A 94 2.37 4.36 3.75
CA VAL A 94 1.20 4.46 4.63
C VAL A 94 0.40 3.17 4.50
N TYR A 95 0.43 2.36 5.55
CA TYR A 95 -0.41 1.17 5.62
C TYR A 95 -1.86 1.54 5.98
N VAL A 96 -2.79 1.06 5.16
CA VAL A 96 -4.23 1.19 5.32
C VAL A 96 -4.77 -0.21 5.66
N PRO A 97 -4.92 -0.52 6.96
CA PRO A 97 -5.41 -1.82 7.38
C PRO A 97 -6.86 -2.01 6.88
N PRO A 98 -7.23 -3.23 6.44
CA PRO A 98 -8.57 -3.47 5.93
C PRO A 98 -9.64 -3.60 7.02
N PHE A 99 -9.22 -3.80 8.27
CA PHE A 99 -10.05 -3.95 9.46
C PHE A 99 -9.30 -3.34 10.66
N ASP A 100 -10.01 -3.10 11.76
CA ASP A 100 -9.43 -2.76 13.08
C ASP A 100 -8.47 -1.54 13.07
N HIS A 101 -8.95 -0.41 12.55
CA HIS A 101 -8.32 0.89 12.75
C HIS A 101 -9.23 1.75 13.63
N GLU A 102 -8.67 2.47 14.60
CA GLU A 102 -9.40 3.55 15.27
C GLU A 102 -9.42 4.77 14.34
N ASP A 103 -10.60 5.36 14.14
CA ASP A 103 -10.82 6.54 13.29
C ASP A 103 -10.13 7.80 13.84
#